data_AF-A0A7X0GP88-F1
#
_entry.id   AF-A0A7X0GP88-F1
#
_cell.length_a   1.000
_cell.length_b   1.000
_cell.length_c   1.000
_cell.angle_alpha   90.00
_cell.angle_beta   90.00
_cell.angle_gamma   90.00
#
_symmetry.space_group_name_H-M   'P 1'
#
loop_
_entity.id
_entity.type
_entity.pdbx_description
1 polymer ?
#
loop_
_entity_poly.entity_id
_entity_poly.type
_entity_poly.pdbx_seq_one_letter_code
_entity_poly.pdbx_strand_id
1 'polypeptide(L)'
;MSYARPPGLPLVDAMTPPVLVLPGPVTRDEVKGLSDDVRALLHGSGARVVVCDVAGLGPPGLAAVDLLARLRLAARRAGGRIRLRDPDPALRALLDLVGLRFEVEGEVEEREPPLCVEEAVEPGDAAV
;
A
#
# COMPACT_ATOMS: atom_id res chain seq x y z
N MET A 1 4.84 -14.32 -22.95
CA MET A 1 5.05 -13.29 -21.90
C MET A 1 4.90 -13.98 -20.56
N SER A 2 6.02 -14.24 -19.90
CA SER A 2 6.12 -15.14 -18.75
C SER A 2 6.31 -14.31 -17.49
N TYR A 3 5.29 -14.24 -16.63
CA TYR A 3 5.49 -13.84 -15.25
C TYR A 3 5.95 -15.08 -14.49
N ALA A 4 7.24 -15.11 -14.13
CA ALA A 4 7.82 -16.19 -13.36
C ALA A 4 7.18 -16.20 -11.95
N ARG A 5 6.53 -17.31 -11.60
CA ARG A 5 5.93 -17.55 -10.28
C ARG A 5 7.07 -17.84 -9.28
N PRO A 6 7.23 -17.06 -8.20
CA PRO A 6 8.17 -17.45 -7.15
C PRO A 6 7.62 -18.68 -6.39
N PRO A 7 8.50 -19.59 -5.91
CA PRO A 7 8.07 -20.77 -5.20
C PRO A 7 7.45 -20.36 -3.86
N GLY A 8 6.31 -20.99 -3.54
CA GLY A 8 5.57 -20.75 -2.32
C GLY A 8 6.42 -21.02 -1.08
N LEU A 9 6.39 -20.06 -0.15
CA LEU A 9 7.01 -20.21 1.16
C LEU A 9 5.95 -20.61 2.19
N PRO A 10 6.31 -21.51 3.12
CA PRO A 10 5.39 -22.11 4.07
C PRO A 10 4.84 -21.07 5.05
N LEU A 11 3.54 -21.18 5.32
CA LEU A 11 2.72 -20.62 6.42
C LEU A 11 3.50 -19.93 7.56
N VAL A 12 4.13 -18.81 7.28
CA VAL A 12 4.48 -17.77 8.26
C VAL A 12 3.55 -16.62 7.96
N ASP A 13 2.93 -16.06 8.99
CA ASP A 13 2.22 -14.79 8.86
C ASP A 13 3.14 -13.82 8.13
N ALA A 14 2.78 -13.47 6.89
CA ALA A 14 3.65 -12.65 6.05
C ALA A 14 3.65 -11.26 6.68
N MET A 15 4.62 -11.01 7.57
CA MET A 15 4.87 -9.71 8.21
C MET A 15 4.89 -8.58 7.18
N THR A 16 5.22 -8.91 5.93
CA THR A 16 5.12 -8.03 4.78
C THR A 16 4.04 -8.54 3.81
N PRO A 17 2.94 -7.80 3.61
CA PRO A 17 1.92 -8.16 2.62
C PRO A 17 2.51 -8.17 1.20
N PRO A 18 2.03 -9.06 0.30
CA PRO A 18 2.46 -9.06 -1.10
C PRO A 18 2.15 -7.73 -1.78
N VAL A 19 3.08 -7.27 -2.61
CA VAL A 19 2.96 -6.02 -3.38
C VAL A 19 2.64 -6.32 -4.84
N LEU A 20 1.61 -5.67 -5.37
CA LEU A 20 1.23 -5.65 -6.78
C LEU A 20 1.52 -4.27 -7.33
N VAL A 21 2.46 -4.18 -8.29
CA VAL A 21 2.79 -2.93 -8.96
C VAL A 21 1.88 -2.74 -10.17
N LEU A 22 1.27 -1.55 -10.32
CA LEU A 22 0.39 -1.23 -11.44
C LEU A 22 1.13 -0.34 -12.47
N PRO A 23 1.69 -0.93 -13.53
CA PRO A 23 2.43 -0.17 -14.53
C PRO A 23 1.47 0.54 -15.50
N GLY A 24 1.55 1.88 -15.55
CA GLY A 24 0.97 2.69 -16.62
C GLY A 24 -0.57 2.68 -16.73
N PRO A 25 -1.11 3.32 -17.78
CA PRO A 25 -2.52 3.25 -18.08
C PRO A 25 -2.92 1.81 -18.39
N VAL A 26 -3.73 1.24 -17.51
CA VAL A 26 -4.15 -0.17 -17.60
C VAL A 26 -5.33 -0.30 -18.56
N THR A 27 -5.18 -1.17 -19.55
CA THR A 27 -6.24 -1.56 -20.48
C THR A 27 -7.24 -2.51 -19.81
N ARG A 28 -8.45 -2.60 -20.37
CA ARG A 28 -9.52 -3.44 -19.80
C ARG A 28 -9.15 -4.93 -19.68
N ASP A 29 -8.31 -5.45 -20.58
CA ASP A 29 -7.86 -6.84 -20.54
C ASP A 29 -6.84 -7.07 -19.42
N GLU A 30 -5.96 -6.10 -19.18
CA GLU A 30 -5.00 -6.13 -18.07
C GLU A 30 -5.71 -6.07 -16.71
N VAL A 31 -6.83 -5.35 -16.60
CA VAL A 31 -7.65 -5.32 -15.38
C VAL A 31 -8.09 -6.72 -14.95
N LYS A 32 -8.46 -7.58 -15.90
CA LYS A 32 -8.84 -8.97 -15.60
C LYS A 32 -7.64 -9.76 -15.08
N GLY A 33 -6.50 -9.66 -15.75
CA GLY A 33 -5.26 -10.31 -15.32
C GLY A 33 -4.87 -9.91 -13.89
N LEU A 34 -4.85 -8.60 -13.61
CA LEU A 34 -4.53 -8.06 -12.28
C LEU A 34 -5.54 -8.51 -11.21
N SER A 35 -6.82 -8.64 -11.55
CA SER A 35 -7.84 -9.15 -10.63
C SER A 35 -7.63 -10.63 -10.29
N ASP A 36 -7.16 -11.43 -11.26
CA ASP A 36 -6.84 -12.83 -11.05
C ASP A 36 -5.52 -12.97 -10.25
N ASP A 37 -4.55 -12.09 -10.49
CA ASP A 37 -3.29 -12.01 -9.71
C ASP A 37 -3.57 -11.70 -8.24
N VAL A 38 -4.46 -10.74 -7.93
CA VAL A 38 -4.87 -10.46 -6.54
C VAL A 38 -5.45 -11.69 -5.85
N ARG A 39 -6.30 -12.46 -6.54
CA ARG A 39 -6.85 -13.70 -5.98
C ARG A 39 -5.76 -14.73 -5.75
N ALA A 40 -4.87 -14.91 -6.73
CA ALA A 40 -3.76 -15.84 -6.64
C ALA A 40 -2.81 -15.50 -5.48
N LEU A 41 -2.51 -14.21 -5.28
CA LEU A 41 -1.70 -13.73 -4.16
C LEU A 41 -2.35 -14.04 -2.82
N LEU A 42 -3.64 -13.75 -2.65
CA LEU A 42 -4.36 -14.01 -1.40
C LEU A 42 -4.49 -15.51 -1.10
N HIS A 43 -4.81 -16.33 -2.10
CA HIS A 43 -4.93 -17.78 -1.91
C HIS A 43 -3.58 -18.48 -1.73
N GLY A 44 -2.52 -18.00 -2.38
CA GLY A 44 -1.20 -18.63 -2.37
C GLY A 44 -0.34 -18.25 -1.17
N SER A 45 -0.54 -17.07 -0.58
CA SER A 45 0.27 -16.57 0.55
C SER A 45 -0.39 -16.73 1.91
N GLY A 46 -1.73 -16.87 1.96
CA GLY A 46 -2.49 -16.76 3.21
C GLY A 46 -2.60 -15.32 3.76
N ALA A 47 -2.01 -14.34 3.08
CA ALA A 47 -2.13 -12.93 3.44
C ALA A 47 -3.58 -12.46 3.34
N ARG A 48 -3.95 -11.49 4.20
CA ARG A 48 -5.26 -10.83 4.17
C ARG A 48 -5.24 -9.47 3.49
N VAL A 49 -4.05 -8.96 3.17
CA VAL A 49 -3.84 -7.65 2.56
C VAL A 49 -2.94 -7.83 1.35
N VAL A 50 -3.30 -7.21 0.23
CA VAL A 50 -2.40 -6.98 -0.91
C VAL A 50 -2.15 -5.48 -0.99
N VAL A 51 -0.88 -5.09 -1.13
CA VAL A 51 -0.48 -3.71 -1.32
C VAL A 51 -0.46 -3.43 -2.82
N CYS A 52 -1.23 -2.46 -3.30
CA CYS A 52 -1.19 -2.01 -4.68
C CYS A 52 -0.35 -0.74 -4.76
N ASP A 53 0.81 -0.82 -5.40
CA ASP A 53 1.62 0.35 -5.75
C ASP A 53 1.02 1.00 -7.00
N VAL A 54 0.57 2.24 -6.84
CA VAL A 54 -0.15 3.01 -7.86
C VAL A 54 0.68 4.14 -8.46
N ALA A 55 1.96 4.27 -8.09
CA ALA A 55 2.83 5.34 -8.57
C ALA A 55 2.97 5.34 -10.11
N GLY A 56 2.79 4.18 -10.74
CA GLY A 56 2.89 3.99 -12.18
C GLY A 56 1.63 4.33 -12.99
N LEU A 57 0.46 4.57 -12.37
CA LEU A 57 -0.82 4.66 -13.11
C LEU A 57 -0.93 5.89 -14.04
N GLY A 58 -0.07 6.90 -13.89
CA GLY A 58 -0.19 8.16 -14.61
C GLY A 58 -1.35 9.01 -14.09
N PRO A 59 -1.84 9.99 -14.87
CA PRO A 59 -2.89 10.92 -14.43
C PRO A 59 -4.17 10.18 -13.98
N PRO A 60 -4.77 10.56 -12.83
CA PRO A 60 -5.96 9.90 -12.33
C PRO A 60 -7.15 10.11 -13.26
N GLY A 61 -7.92 9.03 -13.46
CA GLY A 61 -9.13 9.03 -14.27
C GLY A 61 -10.03 7.85 -13.95
N LEU A 62 -11.19 7.78 -14.59
CA LEU A 62 -12.19 6.73 -14.33
C LEU A 62 -11.68 5.31 -14.63
N ALA A 63 -10.70 5.17 -15.53
CA ALA A 63 -10.03 3.88 -15.78
C ALA A 63 -9.27 3.37 -14.54
N ALA A 64 -8.54 4.26 -13.85
CA ALA A 64 -7.87 3.92 -12.59
C ALA A 64 -8.88 3.58 -11.49
N VAL A 65 -10.01 4.30 -11.43
CA VAL A 65 -11.10 4.01 -10.48
C VAL A 65 -11.72 2.64 -10.75
N ASP A 66 -12.07 2.31 -11.99
CA ASP A 66 -12.65 1.00 -12.36
C ASP A 66 -11.68 -0.13 -12.04
N LEU A 67 -10.39 0.04 -12.35
CA LEU A 67 -9.34 -0.91 -11.98
C LEU A 67 -9.31 -1.13 -10.47
N LEU A 68 -9.12 -0.08 -9.67
CA LEU A 68 -9.01 -0.20 -8.21
C LEU A 68 -10.29 -0.79 -7.58
N ALA A 69 -11.46 -0.43 -8.09
CA ALA A 69 -12.74 -0.99 -7.65
C ALA A 69 -12.79 -2.51 -7.89
N ARG A 70 -12.33 -2.97 -9.05
CA ARG A 70 -12.28 -4.40 -9.40
C ARG A 70 -11.27 -5.17 -8.58
N LEU A 71 -10.08 -4.61 -8.33
CA LEU A 71 -9.09 -5.21 -7.43
C LEU A 71 -9.63 -5.33 -6.01
N ARG A 72 -10.30 -4.29 -5.48
CA ARG A 72 -10.97 -4.34 -4.18
C ARG A 72 -12.04 -5.42 -4.13
N LEU A 73 -12.86 -5.56 -5.16
CA LEU A 73 -13.89 -6.59 -5.24
C LEU A 73 -13.28 -7.99 -5.30
N ALA A 74 -12.22 -8.18 -6.08
CA ALA A 74 -11.49 -9.45 -6.17
C ALA A 74 -10.89 -9.85 -4.81
N ALA A 75 -10.23 -8.91 -4.13
CA ALA A 75 -9.68 -9.13 -2.80
C ALA A 75 -10.76 -9.51 -1.79
N ARG A 76 -11.87 -8.75 -1.74
CA ARG A 76 -12.99 -9.03 -0.82
C ARG A 76 -13.59 -10.40 -1.04
N ARG A 77 -13.76 -10.82 -2.30
CA ARG A 77 -14.27 -12.16 -2.65
C ARG A 77 -13.31 -13.28 -2.27
N ALA A 78 -12.00 -13.01 -2.24
CA ALA A 78 -10.98 -13.93 -1.74
C ALA A 78 -10.76 -13.83 -0.21
N GLY A 79 -11.55 -13.02 0.51
CA GLY A 79 -11.44 -12.88 1.97
C GLY A 79 -10.28 -12.00 2.44
N GLY A 80 -9.83 -11.06 1.60
CA GLY A 80 -8.80 -10.07 1.91
C GLY A 80 -9.21 -8.63 1.56
N ARG A 81 -8.25 -7.71 1.62
CA ARG A 81 -8.42 -6.28 1.29
C ARG A 81 -7.22 -5.72 0.52
N ILE A 82 -7.40 -4.54 -0.07
CA ILE A 82 -6.36 -3.79 -0.78
C ILE A 82 -5.92 -2.60 0.06
N ARG A 83 -4.62 -2.36 0.12
CA ARG A 83 -3.98 -1.15 0.63
C ARG A 83 -3.21 -0.48 -0.50
N LEU A 84 -3.31 0.84 -0.67
CA LEU A 84 -2.59 1.57 -1.71
C LEU A 84 -1.21 2.03 -1.22
N ARG A 85 -0.20 1.98 -2.07
CA ARG A 85 1.11 2.59 -1.87
C ARG A 85 1.30 3.69 -2.90
N ASP A 86 1.81 4.83 -2.43
CA ASP A 86 2.10 6.01 -3.24
C ASP A 86 0.93 6.55 -4.11
N PRO A 87 -0.32 6.61 -3.62
CA PRO A 87 -1.38 7.29 -4.37
C PRO A 87 -1.12 8.80 -4.39
N ASP A 88 -1.05 9.37 -5.59
CA ASP A 88 -0.95 10.81 -5.79
C ASP A 88 -2.19 11.52 -5.21
N PRO A 89 -2.06 12.81 -4.80
CA PRO A 89 -3.16 13.52 -4.17
C PRO A 89 -4.43 13.64 -5.03
N ALA A 90 -4.30 13.73 -6.36
CA ALA A 90 -5.43 13.84 -7.27
C ALA A 90 -6.16 12.50 -7.42
N LEU A 91 -5.46 11.37 -7.40
CA LEU A 91 -6.06 10.04 -7.31
C LEU A 91 -6.81 9.86 -5.99
N ARG A 92 -6.23 10.28 -4.85
CA ARG A 92 -6.91 10.24 -3.55
C ARG A 92 -8.21 11.06 -3.58
N ALA A 93 -8.14 12.30 -4.07
CA ALA A 93 -9.30 13.18 -4.18
C ALA A 93 -10.40 12.58 -5.09
N LEU A 94 -10.02 11.97 -6.22
CA LEU A 94 -10.96 11.30 -7.11
C LEU A 94 -11.63 10.10 -6.43
N LEU A 95 -10.85 9.28 -5.72
CA LEU A 95 -11.36 8.13 -4.97
C LEU A 95 -12.35 8.54 -3.87
N ASP A 96 -12.05 9.62 -3.16
CA ASP A 96 -12.96 10.18 -2.16
C ASP A 96 -14.25 10.74 -2.79
N LEU A 97 -14.12 11.45 -3.92
CA LEU A 97 -15.25 11.98 -4.68
C LEU A 97 -16.21 10.87 -5.13
N VAL A 98 -15.69 9.73 -5.58
CA VAL A 98 -16.52 8.58 -5.99
C VAL A 98 -16.92 7.65 -4.84
N GLY A 99 -16.51 7.96 -3.60
CA GLY A 99 -16.81 7.16 -2.41
C GLY A 99 -16.04 5.83 -2.33
N LEU A 100 -14.95 5.66 -3.09
CA LEU A 100 -14.14 4.45 -3.12
C LEU A 100 -12.91 4.56 -2.21
N ARG A 101 -13.12 4.36 -0.91
CA ARG A 101 -12.05 4.48 0.10
C ARG A 101 -11.11 3.28 0.16
N PHE A 102 -9.81 3.54 0.30
CA PHE A 102 -8.76 2.56 0.53
C PHE A 102 -7.90 2.94 1.74
N GLU A 103 -7.32 1.93 2.41
CA GLU A 103 -6.18 2.14 3.31
C GLU A 103 -4.97 2.56 2.46
N VAL A 104 -4.11 3.46 2.97
CA VAL A 104 -2.87 3.87 2.31
C VAL A 104 -1.67 3.48 3.18
N GLU A 105 -0.59 3.01 2.58
CA GLU A 105 0.68 2.77 3.27
C GLU A 105 1.37 4.09 3.63
N GLY A 106 1.74 4.22 4.91
CA GLY A 106 2.61 5.28 5.43
C GLY A 106 2.04 6.68 5.28
N GLU A 107 1.48 7.23 6.35
CA GLU A 107 1.87 8.60 6.67
C GLU A 107 3.27 8.46 7.28
N VAL A 108 4.27 9.06 6.65
CA VAL A 108 5.59 9.16 7.27
C VAL A 108 5.34 9.93 8.55
N GLU A 109 5.49 9.30 9.71
CA GLU A 109 5.69 10.06 10.95
C GLU A 109 6.89 10.95 10.67
N GLU A 110 6.65 12.24 10.46
CA GLU A 110 7.73 13.21 10.49
C GLU A 110 8.42 12.98 11.83
N ARG A 111 9.64 12.44 11.78
CA ARG A 111 10.46 12.23 12.95
C ARG A 111 10.50 13.54 13.70
N GLU A 112 9.84 13.59 14.85
CA GLU A 112 10.00 14.67 15.81
C GLU A 112 11.52 14.83 16.01
N PRO A 113 12.13 15.98 15.67
CA PRO A 113 13.53 16.17 15.91
C PRO A 113 13.77 16.03 17.42
N PRO A 114 14.78 15.26 17.87
CA PRO A 114 15.04 15.12 19.29
C PRO A 114 15.30 16.51 19.88
N LEU A 115 14.46 16.92 20.83
CA LEU A 115 14.70 18.10 21.64
C LEU A 115 16.05 17.91 22.34
N CYS A 116 17.05 18.67 21.91
CA CYS A 116 18.31 18.83 22.62
C CYS A 116 18.01 19.43 24.00
N VAL A 117 17.89 18.58 25.01
CA VAL A 117 17.95 18.98 26.41
C VAL A 117 19.40 19.32 26.73
N GLU A 118 19.74 20.61 26.67
CA GLU A 118 20.94 21.11 27.35
C GLU A 118 20.73 21.06 28.86
N GLU A 119 21.63 20.34 29.48
CA GLU A 119 21.86 20.06 30.90
C GLU A 119 21.70 21.30 31.81
N ALA A 120 20.95 21.17 32.89
CA ALA A 120 21.10 22.06 34.05
C ALA A 120 22.00 21.34 35.07
N VAL A 121 23.26 21.76 35.18
CA VAL A 121 24.14 21.40 36.30
C VAL A 121 24.52 22.67 37.06
N GLU A 122 23.98 22.82 38.26
CA GLU A 122 24.51 23.63 39.35
C GLU A 122 23.91 23.06 40.65
N PRO A 123 24.56 23.05 41.83
CA PRO A 123 25.69 23.86 42.26
C PRO A 123 26.81 23.11 43.01
N GLY A 124 28.00 23.68 43.03
CA GLY A 124 29.09 23.18 43.86
C GLY A 124 30.17 24.22 44.08
N ASP A 125 29.94 25.18 44.97
CA ASP A 125 31.05 25.75 45.72
C ASP A 125 30.63 26.08 47.16
N ALA A 126 31.31 25.39 48.08
CA ALA A 126 31.37 25.71 49.49
C ALA A 126 32.85 25.71 49.86
N ALA A 127 33.42 26.88 50.06
CA ALA A 127 34.64 27.03 50.82
C ALA A 127 34.61 28.36 51.60
N VAL A 128 35.00 28.24 52.86
CA VAL A 128 35.17 29.27 53.90
C VAL A 128 36.25 30.28 53.51
#